data_AF-A0A397BYA5-F1
#
_entry.id   AF-A0A397BYA5-F1
#
_cell.length_a   1.000
_cell.length_b   1.000
_cell.length_c   1.000
_cell.angle_alpha   90.00
_cell.angle_beta   90.00
_cell.angle_gamma   90.00
#
_symmetry.space_group_name_H-M   'P 1'
#
loop_
_entity.id
_entity.type
_entity.pdbx_description
1 polymer ?
#
loop_
_entity_poly.entity_id
_entity_poly.type
_entity_poly.pdbx_seq_one_letter_code
_entity_poly.pdbx_strand_id
1 'polypeptide(L)'
;MSIFAAWIVEAPKDMLSLLDEVARDVVLSLFPYYDTIHKEVFVRILDLPGTEKIRDLRTAHLNFLIKVSGVVTRRTSVFPQLQLVKFNCVACGAILGYELRNYSVKQRGFRPFTQHKNAELSLNACPECQSKGPFSLNTSQTIYRNYQKLTLQESPSSVPPGRVPRSKEVILLADLIDKARPGEEVAITGVYINTPDPTLNMKDGFPVFKTVIEANHIERTAEGHTTVLTAEDKKAILKWSKQPNIGQLLIQSIAPSIYGHTSVKTALCLSLFGGKPKHIKNSRVRGDLNVLMVGDPGTAKSQFLKFVQATAPRAVYTTGKGGALVLADKGVCLIDEFDKMNEQDRTSIHEAMEQQTISVSKAGIVTSLQVSTASTQTHLPPELLKKYIVYARTYVNPTVSSTLDTRKIETFYAQLRKASQHTGAVPIAVRHIESLFRMAEAYARMHLRDAVCNDDLDMAIQVMTTALCDAQKFTFKRQWKKLFAQYLSFRQDNTIVLMHIVQELFQAAYTYHQKISAPLSELTVACTDVLSKAKSLGILDLSPLYESTAFEQNGLRYDPDHQMILKTF
;
A
#
# COMPACT_ATOMS: atom_id res chain seq x y z
N MET A 1 -19.25 29.41 14.99
CA MET A 1 -19.78 28.19 14.34
C MET A 1 -21.12 28.53 13.72
N SER A 2 -21.43 28.04 12.53
CA SER A 2 -22.77 28.17 11.95
C SER A 2 -23.79 27.50 12.89
N ILE A 3 -24.98 28.09 13.03
CA ILE A 3 -26.03 27.57 13.93
C ILE A 3 -26.38 26.10 13.62
N PHE A 4 -26.27 25.75 12.34
CA PHE A 4 -26.50 24.42 11.82
C PHE A 4 -25.51 23.37 12.34
N ALA A 5 -24.23 23.73 12.46
CA ALA A 5 -23.21 22.82 12.96
C ALA A 5 -23.42 22.49 14.44
N ALA A 6 -23.89 23.46 15.24
CA ALA A 6 -24.22 23.24 16.64
C ALA A 6 -25.40 22.25 16.80
N TRP A 7 -26.47 22.44 16.01
CA TRP A 7 -27.64 21.56 16.07
C TRP A 7 -27.37 20.14 15.61
N ILE A 8 -26.48 19.95 14.62
CA ILE A 8 -26.05 18.60 14.20
C ILE A 8 -25.35 17.87 15.35
N VAL A 9 -24.57 18.58 16.18
CA VAL A 9 -23.85 17.96 17.29
C VAL A 9 -24.78 17.68 18.47
N GLU A 10 -25.66 18.62 18.82
CA GLU A 10 -26.60 18.52 19.95
C GLU A 10 -27.76 17.54 19.72
N ALA A 11 -28.38 17.58 18.55
CA ALA A 11 -29.55 16.77 18.21
C ALA A 11 -29.37 16.05 16.85
N PRO A 12 -28.37 15.15 16.73
CA PRO A 12 -28.02 14.52 15.45
C PRO A 12 -29.13 13.66 14.86
N LYS A 13 -29.96 13.00 15.69
CA LYS A 13 -30.99 12.07 15.19
C LYS A 13 -32.04 12.79 14.36
N ASP A 14 -32.59 13.88 14.90
CA ASP A 14 -33.63 14.66 14.23
C ASP A 14 -33.05 15.40 13.03
N MET A 15 -31.84 15.96 13.18
CA MET A 15 -31.15 16.65 12.11
C MET A 15 -30.78 15.75 10.93
N LEU A 16 -30.29 14.52 11.20
CA LEU A 16 -29.96 13.57 10.14
C LEU A 16 -31.22 13.13 9.38
N SER A 17 -32.34 12.89 10.07
CA SER A 17 -33.60 12.58 9.35
C SER A 17 -34.06 13.71 8.43
N LEU A 18 -33.95 14.97 8.87
CA LEU A 18 -34.30 16.13 8.04
C LEU A 18 -33.34 16.28 6.85
N LEU A 19 -32.04 16.03 7.07
CA LEU A 19 -31.04 16.06 6.01
C LEU A 19 -31.28 14.97 4.96
N ASP A 20 -31.67 13.77 5.39
CA ASP A 20 -31.99 12.64 4.51
C ASP A 20 -33.21 12.95 3.64
N GLU A 21 -34.26 13.57 4.21
CA GLU A 21 -35.45 14.02 3.48
C GLU A 21 -35.10 15.08 2.43
N VAL A 22 -34.37 16.14 2.81
CA VAL A 22 -33.97 17.21 1.89
C VAL A 22 -33.03 16.68 0.80
N ALA A 23 -32.10 15.79 1.15
CA ALA A 23 -31.22 15.17 0.17
C ALA A 23 -32.01 14.33 -0.85
N ARG A 24 -33.02 13.58 -0.39
CA ARG A 24 -33.92 12.82 -1.27
C ARG A 24 -34.66 13.76 -2.23
N ASP A 25 -35.23 14.85 -1.75
CA ASP A 25 -35.96 15.81 -2.59
C ASP A 25 -35.06 16.45 -3.66
N VAL A 26 -33.84 16.85 -3.29
CA VAL A 26 -32.85 17.39 -4.22
C VAL A 26 -32.45 16.35 -5.27
N VAL A 27 -32.18 15.10 -4.87
CA VAL A 27 -31.82 14.03 -5.80
C VAL A 27 -32.96 13.74 -6.77
N LEU A 28 -34.21 13.70 -6.30
CA LEU A 28 -35.38 13.47 -7.17
C LEU A 28 -35.62 14.64 -8.15
N SER A 29 -35.28 15.88 -7.74
CA SER A 29 -35.37 17.04 -8.64
C SER A 29 -34.36 16.98 -9.79
N LEU A 30 -33.15 16.47 -9.53
CA LEU A 30 -32.08 16.33 -10.52
C LEU A 30 -32.24 15.05 -11.35
N PHE A 31 -32.67 13.96 -10.70
CA PHE A 31 -32.77 12.62 -11.27
C PHE A 31 -34.12 11.97 -10.91
N PRO A 32 -35.17 12.23 -11.70
CA PRO A 32 -36.53 11.72 -11.41
C PRO A 32 -36.64 10.19 -11.34
N TYR A 33 -35.79 9.46 -12.07
CA TYR A 33 -35.81 7.99 -12.11
C TYR A 33 -35.07 7.33 -10.93
N TYR A 34 -34.42 8.10 -10.05
CA TYR A 34 -33.59 7.54 -8.98
C TYR A 34 -34.38 6.71 -7.96
N ASP A 35 -35.69 6.96 -7.80
CA ASP A 35 -36.58 6.22 -6.90
C ASP A 35 -36.69 4.72 -7.24
N THR A 36 -36.36 4.34 -8.47
CA THR A 36 -36.32 2.92 -8.91
C THR A 36 -35.08 2.18 -8.41
N ILE A 37 -33.99 2.90 -8.13
CA ILE A 37 -32.70 2.33 -7.71
C ILE A 37 -32.66 2.22 -6.18
N HIS A 38 -32.84 3.35 -5.49
CA HIS A 38 -32.81 3.41 -4.03
C HIS A 38 -33.91 4.32 -3.50
N LYS A 39 -34.70 3.78 -2.56
CA LYS A 39 -35.81 4.49 -1.91
C LYS A 39 -35.36 5.40 -0.76
N GLU A 40 -34.15 5.21 -0.23
CA GLU A 40 -33.64 5.98 0.91
C GLU A 40 -32.27 6.54 0.54
N VAL A 41 -32.04 7.79 0.92
CA VAL A 41 -30.75 8.50 0.75
C VAL A 41 -30.29 8.88 2.15
N PHE A 42 -29.05 8.52 2.49
CA PHE A 42 -28.47 8.80 3.80
C PHE A 42 -27.30 9.77 3.68
N VAL A 43 -27.34 10.84 4.46
CA VAL A 43 -26.28 11.85 4.53
C VAL A 43 -25.21 11.43 5.53
N ARG A 44 -23.94 11.52 5.12
CA ARG A 44 -22.78 11.10 5.91
C ARG A 44 -21.95 12.31 6.31
N ILE A 45 -21.54 12.38 7.57
CA ILE A 45 -20.70 13.46 8.10
C ILE A 45 -19.25 12.98 8.17
N LEU A 46 -18.37 13.61 7.39
CA LEU A 46 -16.95 13.25 7.27
C LEU A 46 -16.11 13.86 8.41
N ASP A 47 -16.00 15.20 8.40
CA ASP A 47 -15.06 15.92 9.24
C ASP A 47 -15.76 16.59 10.41
N LEU A 48 -15.83 15.86 11.53
CA LEU A 48 -16.15 16.44 12.83
C LEU A 48 -14.85 16.92 13.50
N PRO A 49 -14.72 18.21 13.86
CA PRO A 49 -13.56 18.71 14.58
C PRO A 49 -13.61 18.21 16.03
N GLY A 50 -12.67 17.34 16.39
CA GLY A 50 -12.56 16.74 17.72
C GLY A 50 -12.64 15.22 17.66
N THR A 51 -11.55 14.56 18.03
CA THR A 51 -11.48 13.10 18.16
C THR A 51 -11.47 12.74 19.64
N GLU A 52 -12.48 11.97 20.06
CA GLU A 52 -12.60 11.50 21.44
C GLU A 52 -12.04 10.09 21.59
N LYS A 53 -11.47 9.81 22.76
CA LYS A 53 -11.02 8.46 23.11
C LYS A 53 -12.19 7.67 23.68
N ILE A 54 -12.23 6.37 23.38
CA ILE A 54 -13.25 5.43 23.91
C ILE A 54 -13.32 5.50 25.45
N ARG A 55 -12.20 5.73 26.12
CA ARG A 55 -12.09 5.88 27.58
C ARG A 55 -12.86 7.06 28.17
N ASP A 56 -12.93 8.15 27.42
CA ASP A 56 -13.39 9.45 27.91
C ASP A 56 -14.89 9.61 27.72
N LEU A 57 -15.53 8.67 27.02
CA LEU A 57 -16.97 8.58 26.87
C LEU A 57 -17.66 8.45 28.23
N ARG A 58 -18.45 9.47 28.56
CA ARG A 58 -19.24 9.62 29.79
C ARG A 58 -20.67 10.05 29.44
N THR A 59 -21.50 10.22 30.47
CA THR A 59 -22.89 10.68 30.36
C THR A 59 -23.05 11.99 29.60
N ALA A 60 -22.04 12.89 29.64
CA ALA A 60 -22.04 14.14 28.90
C ALA A 60 -22.21 13.98 27.38
N HIS A 61 -21.83 12.81 26.82
CA HIS A 61 -21.86 12.55 25.39
C HIS A 61 -23.14 11.82 24.95
N LEU A 62 -24.10 11.58 25.86
CA LEU A 62 -25.33 10.87 25.54
C LEU A 62 -26.18 11.65 24.52
N ASN A 63 -26.56 10.95 23.45
CA ASN A 63 -27.27 11.45 22.28
C ASN A 63 -26.53 12.51 21.44
N PHE A 64 -25.28 12.82 21.76
CA PHE A 64 -24.43 13.70 20.95
C PHE A 64 -23.74 12.93 19.81
N LEU A 65 -23.37 13.67 18.76
CA LEU A 65 -22.53 13.16 17.68
C LEU A 65 -21.06 13.19 18.12
N ILE A 66 -20.40 12.03 18.07
CA ILE A 66 -19.00 11.86 18.48
C ILE A 66 -18.17 11.24 17.36
N LYS A 67 -16.88 11.57 17.30
CA LYS A 67 -15.88 10.91 16.43
C LYS A 67 -14.89 10.15 17.31
N VAL A 68 -14.85 8.83 17.15
CA VAL A 68 -14.05 7.92 17.98
C VAL A 68 -13.14 7.07 17.10
N SER A 69 -11.86 7.00 17.46
CA SER A 69 -10.88 6.14 16.79
C SER A 69 -10.64 4.85 17.59
N GLY A 70 -10.53 3.72 16.88
CA GLY A 70 -10.14 2.46 17.50
C GLY A 70 -9.88 1.34 16.50
N VAL A 71 -9.45 0.19 17.01
CA VAL A 71 -9.21 -1.03 16.24
C VAL A 71 -10.44 -1.93 16.32
N VAL A 72 -10.88 -2.45 15.19
CA VAL A 72 -11.99 -3.41 15.12
C VAL A 72 -11.51 -4.77 15.61
N THR A 73 -12.18 -5.33 16.61
CA THR A 73 -11.81 -6.66 17.16
C THR A 73 -12.69 -7.77 16.61
N ARG A 74 -14.00 -7.56 16.61
CA ARG A 74 -14.98 -8.55 16.19
C ARG A 74 -16.06 -7.86 15.36
N ARG A 75 -16.54 -8.59 14.36
CA ARG A 75 -17.77 -8.28 13.62
C ARG A 75 -18.71 -9.46 13.71
N THR A 76 -20.01 -9.18 13.76
CA THR A 76 -21.02 -10.22 13.51
C THR A 76 -21.20 -10.43 12.01
N SER A 77 -21.81 -11.55 11.63
CA SER A 77 -22.43 -11.68 10.31
C SER A 77 -23.51 -10.62 10.12
N VAL A 78 -23.88 -10.37 8.87
CA VAL A 78 -24.99 -9.51 8.52
C VAL A 78 -26.28 -10.22 8.92
N PHE A 79 -27.07 -9.58 9.78
CA PHE A 79 -28.38 -10.06 10.19
C PHE A 79 -29.47 -9.17 9.60
N PRO A 80 -30.61 -9.72 9.15
CA PRO A 80 -31.76 -8.90 8.79
C PRO A 80 -32.46 -8.42 10.07
N GLN A 81 -32.56 -7.10 10.23
CA GLN A 81 -33.38 -6.45 11.24
C GLN A 81 -34.70 -6.00 10.62
N LEU A 82 -35.81 -6.19 11.33
CA LEU A 82 -37.12 -5.67 10.91
C LEU A 82 -37.08 -4.13 10.89
N GLN A 83 -37.52 -3.48 9.82
CA GLN A 83 -37.69 -2.02 9.74
C GLN A 83 -39.18 -1.66 9.83
N LEU A 84 -40.00 -2.29 8.98
CA LEU A 84 -41.45 -2.15 9.00
C LEU A 84 -42.06 -3.53 9.21
N VAL A 85 -42.80 -3.66 10.32
CA VAL A 85 -43.42 -4.92 10.73
C VAL A 85 -44.88 -4.92 10.31
N LYS A 86 -45.27 -5.92 9.52
CA LYS A 86 -46.67 -6.26 9.25
C LYS A 86 -46.96 -7.61 9.92
N PHE A 87 -48.10 -7.68 10.58
CA PHE A 87 -48.62 -8.86 11.24
C PHE A 87 -49.85 -9.37 10.50
N ASN A 88 -50.20 -10.63 10.72
CA ASN A 88 -51.47 -11.20 10.30
C ASN A 88 -52.26 -11.56 11.56
N CYS A 89 -53.53 -11.18 11.61
CA CYS A 89 -54.43 -11.65 12.65
C CYS A 89 -54.83 -13.10 12.37
N VAL A 90 -54.62 -14.00 13.34
CA VAL A 90 -54.99 -15.42 13.19
C VAL A 90 -56.52 -15.62 13.18
N ALA A 91 -57.28 -14.72 13.82
CA ALA A 91 -58.73 -14.84 13.94
C ALA A 91 -59.50 -14.41 12.68
N CYS A 92 -59.04 -13.39 11.96
CA CYS A 92 -59.72 -12.86 10.76
C CYS A 92 -58.89 -12.93 9.48
N GLY A 93 -57.62 -13.33 9.54
CA GLY A 93 -56.71 -13.35 8.39
C GLY A 93 -56.28 -11.96 7.89
N ALA A 94 -56.75 -10.88 8.53
CA ALA A 94 -56.42 -9.52 8.15
C ALA A 94 -54.94 -9.21 8.36
N ILE A 95 -54.35 -8.52 7.39
CA ILE A 95 -52.97 -8.04 7.47
C ILE A 95 -52.99 -6.73 8.28
N LEU A 96 -52.42 -6.81 9.48
CA LEU A 96 -52.26 -5.72 10.40
C LEU A 96 -50.89 -5.09 10.23
N GLY A 97 -50.88 -3.89 9.67
CA GLY A 97 -49.71 -3.04 9.68
C GLY A 97 -50.09 -1.73 9.07
N TYR A 98 -49.52 -0.65 9.58
CA TYR A 98 -49.72 0.63 8.92
C TYR A 98 -48.90 0.61 7.62
N GLU A 99 -49.56 0.74 6.48
CA GLU A 99 -48.91 1.30 5.31
C GLU A 99 -48.84 2.81 5.54
N LEU A 100 -47.63 3.39 5.59
CA LEU A 100 -47.43 4.80 5.24
C LEU A 100 -47.72 4.95 3.73
N ARG A 101 -48.96 4.70 3.31
CA ARG A 101 -49.45 5.18 2.02
C ARG A 101 -50.08 6.54 2.27
N ASN A 102 -49.23 7.54 2.07
CA ASN A 102 -49.57 8.90 1.72
C ASN A 102 -50.06 9.80 2.87
N TYR A 103 -49.26 10.84 3.07
CA TYR A 103 -49.54 12.09 3.75
C TYR A 103 -50.93 12.63 3.40
N SER A 104 -51.80 12.77 4.40
CA SER A 104 -52.36 14.06 4.83
C SER A 104 -53.52 13.84 5.80
N VAL A 105 -53.23 13.66 7.10
CA VAL A 105 -54.11 14.15 8.17
C VAL A 105 -53.25 14.52 9.37
N LYS A 106 -52.90 15.82 9.46
CA LYS A 106 -52.61 16.46 10.74
C LYS A 106 -53.89 16.42 11.58
N GLN A 107 -54.16 15.34 12.31
CA GLN A 107 -55.10 15.36 13.43
C GLN A 107 -54.52 14.66 14.65
N ARG A 108 -54.82 15.30 15.77
CA ARG A 108 -54.24 15.16 17.10
C ARG A 108 -54.33 13.72 17.60
N GLY A 109 -53.19 13.15 18.01
CA GLY A 109 -53.17 12.06 18.99
C GLY A 109 -52.61 10.70 18.57
N PHE A 110 -52.29 10.46 17.30
CA PHE A 110 -51.74 9.15 16.89
C PHE A 110 -50.42 9.32 16.15
N ARG A 111 -49.30 9.01 16.83
CA ARG A 111 -47.97 8.99 16.23
C ARG A 111 -47.83 7.71 15.39
N PRO A 112 -47.38 7.78 14.12
CA PRO A 112 -47.05 6.59 13.35
C PRO A 112 -45.95 5.79 14.08
N PHE A 113 -46.09 4.46 14.12
CA PHE A 113 -45.16 3.57 14.82
C PHE A 113 -43.85 3.43 14.04
N THR A 114 -43.08 4.51 13.95
CA THR A 114 -41.66 4.43 13.60
C THR A 114 -40.94 3.77 14.77
N GLN A 115 -40.15 2.76 14.46
CA GLN A 115 -39.40 1.94 15.39
C GLN A 115 -38.54 2.79 16.35
N HIS A 116 -39.07 3.13 17.53
CA HIS A 116 -38.21 3.46 18.66
C HIS A 116 -37.54 2.15 19.11
N LYS A 117 -36.21 2.10 19.01
CA LYS A 117 -35.35 0.91 19.09
C LYS A 117 -35.49 0.04 20.36
N ASN A 118 -36.34 0.38 21.33
CA ASN A 118 -36.30 -0.16 22.69
C ASN A 118 -37.65 -0.65 23.27
N ALA A 119 -38.74 -0.71 22.49
CA ALA A 119 -40.01 -1.26 22.98
C ALA A 119 -40.51 -2.37 22.05
N GLU A 120 -40.76 -3.55 22.61
CA GLU A 120 -41.41 -4.65 21.90
C GLU A 120 -42.79 -4.18 21.43
N LEU A 121 -43.05 -4.33 20.13
CA LEU A 121 -44.24 -3.80 19.50
C LEU A 121 -45.41 -4.76 19.77
N SER A 122 -46.14 -4.51 20.85
CA SER A 122 -47.39 -5.22 21.15
C SER A 122 -48.56 -4.50 20.48
N LEU A 123 -49.23 -5.19 19.56
CA LEU A 123 -50.53 -4.74 19.07
C LEU A 123 -51.58 -5.05 20.13
N ASN A 124 -52.34 -4.05 20.55
CA ASN A 124 -53.33 -4.21 21.63
C ASN A 124 -54.62 -4.91 21.17
N ALA A 125 -55.06 -4.68 19.93
CA ALA A 125 -56.24 -5.32 19.34
C ALA A 125 -56.23 -5.19 17.81
N CYS A 126 -56.82 -6.17 17.12
CA CYS A 126 -57.13 -6.07 15.70
C CYS A 126 -58.26 -5.06 15.46
N PRO A 127 -58.13 -4.06 14.57
CA PRO A 127 -59.20 -3.11 14.24
C PRO A 127 -60.44 -3.80 13.65
N GLU A 128 -60.26 -4.92 12.95
CA GLU A 128 -61.35 -5.56 12.21
C GLU A 128 -62.19 -6.54 13.05
N CYS A 129 -61.58 -7.23 14.01
CA CYS A 129 -62.27 -8.23 14.84
C CYS A 129 -62.14 -8.01 16.34
N GLN A 130 -61.48 -6.91 16.77
CA GLN A 130 -61.17 -6.57 18.16
C GLN A 130 -60.45 -7.67 18.96
N SER A 131 -60.01 -8.74 18.29
CA SER A 131 -59.31 -9.84 18.94
C SER A 131 -57.93 -9.36 19.43
N LYS A 132 -57.61 -9.74 20.66
CA LYS A 132 -56.29 -9.57 21.29
C LYS A 132 -55.40 -10.80 21.07
N GLY A 133 -55.80 -11.68 20.14
CA GLY A 133 -55.18 -12.97 19.90
C GLY A 133 -53.73 -12.87 19.42
N PRO A 134 -53.01 -14.00 19.32
CA PRO A 134 -51.63 -13.99 18.86
C PRO A 134 -51.55 -13.50 17.41
N PHE A 135 -50.77 -12.46 17.19
CA PHE A 135 -50.49 -11.92 15.86
C PHE A 135 -49.26 -12.64 15.28
N SER A 136 -49.39 -13.24 14.10
CA SER A 136 -48.26 -13.87 13.42
C SER A 136 -47.53 -12.85 12.55
N LEU A 137 -46.21 -12.94 12.47
CA LEU A 137 -45.42 -12.05 11.62
C LEU A 137 -45.65 -12.38 10.13
N ASN A 138 -45.96 -11.38 9.31
CA ASN A 138 -46.09 -11.56 7.87
C ASN A 138 -44.75 -11.34 7.15
N THR A 139 -43.99 -12.42 6.98
CA THR A 139 -42.66 -12.41 6.32
C THR A 139 -42.68 -11.81 4.90
N SER A 140 -43.80 -11.86 4.19
CA SER A 140 -43.87 -11.45 2.77
C SER A 140 -43.93 -9.94 2.55
N GLN A 141 -44.57 -9.21 3.47
CA GLN A 141 -44.77 -7.76 3.34
C GLN A 141 -43.98 -6.95 4.37
N THR A 142 -43.37 -7.60 5.37
CA THR A 142 -42.42 -6.97 6.29
C THR A 142 -41.17 -6.51 5.55
N ILE A 143 -40.76 -5.27 5.79
CA ILE A 143 -39.53 -4.73 5.21
C ILE A 143 -38.40 -4.99 6.20
N TYR A 144 -37.35 -5.63 5.71
CA TYR A 144 -36.12 -5.89 6.44
C TYR A 144 -35.04 -4.90 6.02
N ARG A 145 -34.17 -4.54 6.96
CA ARG A 145 -32.92 -3.84 6.70
C ARG A 145 -31.76 -4.67 7.21
N ASN A 146 -30.60 -4.52 6.58
CA ASN A 146 -29.41 -5.19 7.05
C ASN A 146 -28.89 -4.52 8.34
N TYR A 147 -28.44 -5.34 9.28
CA TYR A 147 -27.90 -4.95 10.57
C TYR A 147 -26.59 -5.69 10.82
N GLN A 148 -25.57 -4.95 11.22
CA GLN A 148 -24.29 -5.53 11.60
C GLN A 148 -23.79 -4.88 12.88
N LYS A 149 -23.17 -5.69 13.73
CA LYS A 149 -22.61 -5.23 15.00
C LYS A 149 -21.10 -5.42 14.99
N LEU A 150 -20.41 -4.39 15.45
CA LEU A 150 -18.96 -4.31 15.48
C LEU A 150 -18.50 -3.99 16.90
N THR A 151 -17.37 -4.55 17.32
CA THR A 151 -16.72 -4.19 18.59
C THR A 151 -15.43 -3.43 18.31
N LEU A 152 -15.42 -2.17 18.74
CA LEU A 152 -14.30 -1.26 18.62
C LEU A 152 -13.49 -1.29 19.92
N GLN A 153 -12.17 -1.43 19.84
CA GLN A 153 -11.25 -1.41 20.97
C GLN A 153 -10.30 -0.22 20.84
N GLU A 154 -9.82 0.33 21.96
CA GLU A 154 -8.78 1.36 21.96
C GLU A 154 -7.53 0.90 21.20
N SER A 155 -6.93 1.80 20.41
CA SER A 155 -5.65 1.51 19.78
C SER A 155 -4.57 1.32 20.85
N PRO A 156 -3.71 0.30 20.77
CA PRO A 156 -2.77 0.00 21.84
C PRO A 156 -1.76 1.12 22.10
N SER A 157 -1.47 1.97 21.10
CA SER A 157 -0.63 3.16 21.23
C SER A 157 -1.27 4.27 22.08
N SER A 158 -2.60 4.34 22.13
CA SER A 158 -3.34 5.37 22.86
C SER A 158 -3.57 5.01 24.33
N VAL A 159 -3.33 3.75 24.70
CA VAL A 159 -3.59 3.21 26.04
C VAL A 159 -2.44 3.59 26.98
N PRO A 160 -2.72 4.22 28.14
CA PRO A 160 -1.69 4.50 29.13
C PRO A 160 -1.12 3.20 29.71
N PRO A 161 0.20 3.16 29.98
CA PRO A 161 0.89 1.96 30.43
C PRO A 161 0.25 1.42 31.72
N GLY A 162 0.11 0.10 31.80
CA GLY A 162 -0.42 -0.61 32.98
C GLY A 162 -1.95 -0.65 33.10
N ARG A 163 -2.72 -0.14 32.14
CA ARG A 163 -4.19 -0.27 32.14
C ARG A 163 -4.69 -1.17 31.01
N VAL A 164 -5.77 -1.91 31.30
CA VAL A 164 -6.44 -2.72 30.28
C VAL A 164 -7.15 -1.82 29.24
N PRO A 165 -7.11 -2.18 27.95
CA PRO A 165 -7.83 -1.47 26.91
C PRO A 165 -9.34 -1.66 27.05
N ARG A 166 -10.11 -0.59 26.82
CA ARG A 166 -11.58 -0.65 26.82
C ARG A 166 -12.12 -0.89 25.41
N SER A 167 -13.30 -1.49 25.36
CA SER A 167 -14.03 -1.72 24.12
C SER A 167 -15.46 -1.16 24.19
N LYS A 168 -15.99 -0.82 23.02
CA LYS A 168 -17.37 -0.37 22.82
C LYS A 168 -17.99 -1.06 21.63
N GLU A 169 -19.30 -1.24 21.71
CA GLU A 169 -20.08 -1.80 20.63
C GLU A 169 -20.56 -0.69 19.69
N VAL A 170 -20.49 -0.96 18.41
CA VAL A 170 -20.91 -0.07 17.33
C VAL A 170 -21.92 -0.80 16.46
N ILE A 171 -23.04 -0.16 16.16
CA ILE A 171 -24.06 -0.66 15.25
C ILE A 171 -23.84 -0.02 13.87
N LEU A 172 -23.79 -0.87 12.84
CA LEU A 172 -23.71 -0.49 11.44
C LEU A 172 -25.04 -0.82 10.76
N LEU A 173 -25.52 0.14 9.96
CA LEU A 173 -26.78 0.04 9.22
C LEU A 173 -26.55 0.33 7.73
N ALA A 174 -27.42 -0.21 6.89
CA ALA A 174 -27.49 0.06 5.45
C ALA A 174 -26.13 -0.11 4.72
N ASP A 175 -25.60 0.96 4.12
CA ASP A 175 -24.37 0.98 3.32
C ASP A 175 -23.08 0.85 4.16
N LEU A 176 -23.15 1.00 5.48
CA LEU A 176 -21.97 0.89 6.35
C LEU A 176 -21.55 -0.56 6.61
N ILE A 177 -22.33 -1.52 6.14
CA ILE A 177 -22.13 -2.94 6.38
C ILE A 177 -20.96 -3.46 5.55
N ASP A 178 -20.16 -4.34 6.15
CA ASP A 178 -18.90 -4.86 5.62
C ASP A 178 -17.85 -3.81 5.23
N LYS A 179 -18.09 -2.55 5.60
CA LYS A 179 -17.09 -1.47 5.53
C LYS A 179 -16.03 -1.56 6.60
N ALA A 180 -16.00 -2.49 7.52
CA ALA A 180 -14.85 -2.64 8.43
C ALA A 180 -14.50 -4.10 8.66
N ARG A 181 -13.20 -4.41 8.62
CA ARG A 181 -12.69 -5.76 8.88
C ARG A 181 -12.02 -5.84 10.25
N PRO A 182 -12.09 -6.99 10.94
CA PRO A 182 -11.33 -7.21 12.16
C PRO A 182 -9.83 -6.97 11.93
N GLY A 183 -9.20 -6.24 12.84
CA GLY A 183 -7.79 -5.84 12.79
C GLY A 183 -7.55 -4.47 12.14
N GLU A 184 -8.54 -3.88 11.47
CA GLU A 184 -8.41 -2.54 10.87
C GLU A 184 -8.57 -1.44 11.93
N GLU A 185 -7.77 -0.38 11.80
CA GLU A 185 -7.95 0.87 12.53
C GLU A 185 -8.94 1.75 11.79
N VAL A 186 -10.00 2.14 12.48
CA VAL A 186 -11.11 2.91 11.94
C VAL A 186 -11.45 4.10 12.85
N ALA A 187 -11.75 5.23 12.23
CA ALA A 187 -12.40 6.36 12.86
C ALA A 187 -13.89 6.30 12.54
N ILE A 188 -14.72 6.27 13.57
CA ILE A 188 -16.18 6.15 13.45
C ILE A 188 -16.79 7.44 13.97
N THR A 189 -17.55 8.11 13.11
CA THR A 189 -18.43 9.21 13.49
C THR A 189 -19.82 8.63 13.73
N GLY A 190 -20.39 8.83 14.91
CA GLY A 190 -21.65 8.21 15.28
C GLY A 190 -22.33 8.85 16.48
N VAL A 191 -23.58 8.49 16.70
CA VAL A 191 -24.37 8.98 17.83
C VAL A 191 -24.19 8.03 19.00
N TYR A 192 -23.81 8.54 20.16
CA TYR A 192 -23.67 7.74 21.36
C TYR A 192 -25.02 7.56 22.04
N ILE A 193 -25.56 6.35 22.03
CA ILE A 193 -26.88 6.04 22.58
C ILE A 193 -26.79 5.11 23.78
N ASN A 194 -27.85 5.13 24.59
CA ASN A 194 -28.08 4.15 25.63
C ASN A 194 -29.25 3.23 25.25
N THR A 195 -29.12 1.97 25.66
CA THR A 195 -30.13 0.94 25.50
C THR A 195 -30.37 0.32 26.87
N PRO A 196 -31.63 0.21 27.34
CA PRO A 196 -31.93 -0.47 28.59
C PRO A 196 -31.66 -1.96 28.42
N ASP A 197 -30.80 -2.51 29.28
CA ASP A 197 -30.55 -3.95 29.31
C ASP A 197 -31.05 -4.52 30.65
N PRO A 198 -32.10 -5.37 30.63
CA PRO A 198 -32.66 -5.92 31.87
C PRO A 198 -31.67 -6.83 32.60
N THR A 199 -30.72 -7.43 31.86
CA THR A 199 -29.72 -8.35 32.42
C THR A 199 -28.65 -7.65 33.26
N LEU A 200 -28.31 -6.39 32.95
CA LEU A 200 -27.35 -5.60 33.73
C LEU A 200 -27.99 -5.13 35.04
N ASN A 201 -29.27 -4.72 34.97
CA ASN A 201 -30.03 -4.31 36.14
C ASN A 201 -30.10 -5.42 37.21
N MET A 202 -30.24 -6.68 36.78
CA MET A 202 -30.30 -7.82 37.70
C MET A 202 -28.95 -8.15 38.36
N LYS A 203 -27.83 -7.85 37.70
CA LYS A 203 -26.48 -8.17 38.22
C LYS A 203 -25.97 -7.11 39.18
N ASP A 204 -26.17 -5.85 38.82
CA ASP A 204 -25.59 -4.74 39.53
C ASP A 204 -26.51 -4.21 40.64
N GLY A 205 -27.82 -4.52 40.61
CA GLY A 205 -28.78 -4.08 41.64
C GLY A 205 -29.20 -2.61 41.53
N PHE A 206 -28.73 -1.92 40.49
CA PHE A 206 -29.12 -0.56 40.11
C PHE A 206 -29.44 -0.51 38.61
N PRO A 207 -30.27 0.45 38.15
CA PRO A 207 -30.61 0.58 36.74
C PRO A 207 -29.39 1.04 35.93
N VAL A 208 -28.70 0.08 35.30
CA VAL A 208 -27.53 0.31 34.46
C VAL A 208 -27.92 0.15 32.99
N PHE A 209 -27.79 1.23 32.22
CA PHE A 209 -28.00 1.20 30.79
C PHE A 209 -26.74 0.76 30.06
N LYS A 210 -26.92 -0.08 29.04
CA LYS A 210 -25.85 -0.38 28.09
C LYS A 210 -25.68 0.79 27.15
N THR A 211 -24.46 1.03 26.70
CA THR A 211 -24.12 2.13 25.80
C THR A 211 -23.56 1.58 24.50
N VAL A 212 -24.04 2.13 23.40
CA VAL A 212 -23.74 1.67 22.04
C VAL A 212 -23.57 2.89 21.15
N ILE A 213 -22.67 2.81 20.17
CA ILE A 213 -22.49 3.87 19.17
C ILE A 213 -23.25 3.47 17.91
N GLU A 214 -24.13 4.33 17.42
CA GLU A 214 -24.75 4.17 16.11
C GLU A 214 -23.90 4.88 15.08
N ALA A 215 -23.25 4.12 14.20
CA ALA A 215 -22.36 4.70 13.21
C ALA A 215 -23.17 5.50 12.18
N ASN A 216 -22.76 6.74 11.96
CA ASN A 216 -23.16 7.52 10.80
C ASN A 216 -22.10 7.38 9.70
N HIS A 217 -20.82 7.52 10.03
CA HIS A 217 -19.75 7.41 9.04
C HIS A 217 -18.59 6.57 9.59
N ILE A 218 -17.98 5.77 8.71
CA ILE A 218 -16.77 5.00 9.02
C ILE A 218 -15.70 5.45 8.04
N GLU A 219 -14.61 5.96 8.60
CA GLU A 219 -13.40 6.33 7.90
C GLU A 219 -12.31 5.30 8.27
N ARG A 220 -11.72 4.63 7.27
CA ARG A 220 -10.64 3.69 7.52
C ARG A 220 -9.31 4.43 7.47
N THR A 221 -8.58 4.45 8.58
CA THR A 221 -7.23 5.02 8.64
C THR A 221 -6.22 4.19 7.83
N ALA A 222 -6.49 2.89 7.69
CA ALA A 222 -5.64 1.92 6.99
C ALA A 222 -6.00 1.70 5.50
N GLU A 223 -7.02 2.38 4.96
CA GLU A 223 -7.14 2.46 3.51
C GLU A 223 -6.02 3.37 3.02
N GLY A 224 -4.89 2.72 2.72
CA GLY A 224 -3.74 3.32 2.08
C GLY A 224 -4.25 4.25 1.04
N HIS A 225 -3.96 5.53 1.25
CA HIS A 225 -4.55 6.61 0.49
C HIS A 225 -4.55 6.21 -1.00
N THR A 226 -5.71 5.80 -1.52
CA THR A 226 -6.17 6.41 -2.75
C THR A 226 -6.38 7.85 -2.35
N THR A 227 -5.26 8.58 -2.18
CA THR A 227 -5.23 10.02 -2.35
C THR A 227 -5.93 10.13 -3.67
N VAL A 228 -7.17 10.61 -3.64
CA VAL A 228 -7.96 10.81 -4.83
C VAL A 228 -7.04 11.60 -5.73
N LEU A 229 -6.50 10.91 -6.75
CA LEU A 229 -5.36 11.43 -7.49
C LEU A 229 -5.88 12.67 -8.18
N THR A 230 -5.53 13.82 -7.62
CA THR A 230 -6.01 15.09 -8.16
C THR A 230 -5.47 15.23 -9.57
N ALA A 231 -6.19 15.96 -10.42
CA ALA A 231 -5.69 16.25 -11.75
C ALA A 231 -4.31 16.94 -11.71
N GLU A 232 -4.03 17.68 -10.64
CA GLU A 232 -2.74 18.33 -10.36
C GLU A 232 -1.64 17.31 -10.03
N ASP A 233 -1.91 16.34 -9.15
CA ASP A 233 -0.97 15.27 -8.81
C ASP A 233 -0.57 14.46 -10.06
N LYS A 234 -1.53 14.15 -10.93
CA LYS A 234 -1.26 13.44 -12.20
C LYS A 234 -0.35 14.25 -13.13
N LYS A 235 -0.59 15.56 -13.25
CA LYS A 235 0.26 16.46 -14.05
C LYS A 235 1.68 16.53 -13.47
N ALA A 236 1.82 16.59 -12.15
CA ALA A 236 3.12 16.57 -11.50
C ALA A 236 3.87 15.27 -11.81
N ILE A 237 3.23 14.11 -11.64
CA ILE A 237 3.81 12.78 -11.93
C ILE A 237 4.30 12.70 -13.38
N LEU A 238 3.49 13.14 -14.34
CA LEU A 238 3.86 13.15 -15.76
C LEU A 238 5.05 14.10 -16.06
N LYS A 239 5.12 15.24 -15.37
CA LYS A 239 6.26 16.18 -15.51
C LYS A 239 7.57 15.54 -15.01
N TRP A 240 7.52 14.85 -13.88
CA TRP A 240 8.68 14.15 -13.29
C TRP A 240 9.12 12.95 -14.13
N SER A 241 8.18 12.17 -14.64
CA SER A 241 8.48 10.99 -15.47
C SER A 241 9.24 11.31 -16.76
N LYS A 242 9.12 12.52 -17.29
CA LYS A 242 9.83 12.95 -18.51
C LYS A 242 11.33 13.21 -18.29
N GLN A 243 11.82 13.24 -17.05
CA GLN A 243 13.24 13.45 -16.79
C GLN A 243 14.03 12.18 -17.12
N PRO A 244 15.15 12.29 -17.87
CA PRO A 244 15.93 11.11 -18.28
C PRO A 244 16.54 10.34 -17.10
N ASN A 245 16.82 11.03 -15.98
CA ASN A 245 17.46 10.44 -14.80
C ASN A 245 16.47 10.00 -13.71
N ILE A 246 15.16 9.90 -14.01
CA ILE A 246 14.13 9.58 -13.01
C ILE A 246 14.41 8.26 -12.28
N GLY A 247 14.96 7.26 -12.98
CA GLY A 247 15.24 5.95 -12.37
C GLY A 247 16.27 6.02 -11.24
N GLN A 248 17.37 6.75 -11.43
CA GLN A 248 18.38 6.93 -10.39
C GLN A 248 17.84 7.78 -9.23
N LEU A 249 17.06 8.83 -9.53
CA LEU A 249 16.44 9.68 -8.52
C LEU A 249 15.46 8.89 -7.62
N LEU A 250 14.65 8.01 -8.21
CA LEU A 250 13.74 7.14 -7.46
C LEU A 250 14.50 6.16 -6.56
N ILE A 251 15.58 5.56 -7.07
CA ILE A 251 16.44 4.65 -6.29
C ILE A 251 17.10 5.38 -5.12
N GLN A 252 17.62 6.59 -5.35
CA GLN A 252 18.23 7.42 -4.30
C GLN A 252 17.21 7.91 -3.26
N SER A 253 15.95 8.07 -3.66
CA SER A 253 14.87 8.50 -2.77
C SER A 253 14.39 7.38 -1.82
N ILE A 254 14.76 6.12 -2.08
CA ILE A 254 14.47 4.99 -1.18
C ILE A 254 15.45 4.99 -0.02
N ALA A 255 14.91 5.01 1.20
CA ALA A 255 15.66 5.02 2.45
C ALA A 255 16.85 6.00 2.43
N PRO A 256 16.57 7.32 2.41
CA PRO A 256 17.62 8.34 2.32
C PRO A 256 18.54 8.36 3.55
N SER A 257 18.06 7.86 4.70
CA SER A 257 18.84 7.75 5.94
C SER A 257 20.00 6.76 5.88
N ILE A 258 19.97 5.83 4.93
CA ILE A 258 21.01 4.80 4.80
C ILE A 258 21.93 5.17 3.64
N TYR A 259 23.20 5.39 3.95
CA TYR A 259 24.23 5.67 2.95
C TYR A 259 24.62 4.40 2.18
N GLY A 260 24.90 4.54 0.88
CA GLY A 260 25.34 3.43 0.03
C GLY A 260 24.23 2.43 -0.33
N HIS A 261 24.61 1.15 -0.45
CA HIS A 261 23.73 0.02 -0.79
C HIS A 261 22.82 0.25 -2.01
N THR A 262 23.37 0.82 -3.08
CA THR A 262 22.62 1.13 -4.31
C THR A 262 21.97 -0.11 -4.91
N SER A 263 22.64 -1.27 -4.89
CA SER A 263 22.09 -2.55 -5.37
C SER A 263 20.83 -2.97 -4.62
N VAL A 264 20.84 -2.87 -3.28
CA VAL A 264 19.70 -3.22 -2.42
C VAL A 264 18.57 -2.22 -2.61
N LYS A 265 18.87 -0.92 -2.68
CA LYS A 265 17.88 0.13 -2.96
C LYS A 265 17.21 -0.08 -4.32
N THR A 266 17.98 -0.43 -5.35
CA THR A 266 17.44 -0.77 -6.68
C THR A 266 16.51 -1.97 -6.61
N ALA A 267 16.91 -3.04 -5.93
CA ALA A 267 16.06 -4.23 -5.78
C ALA A 267 14.75 -3.93 -5.03
N LEU A 268 14.81 -3.15 -3.95
CA LEU A 268 13.62 -2.70 -3.21
C LEU A 268 12.74 -1.79 -4.07
N CYS A 269 13.33 -0.90 -4.88
CA CYS A 269 12.61 -0.06 -5.82
C CYS A 269 11.79 -0.90 -6.79
N LEU A 270 12.45 -1.85 -7.47
CA LEU A 270 11.80 -2.74 -8.44
C LEU A 270 10.69 -3.56 -7.79
N SER A 271 10.89 -4.03 -6.55
CA SER A 271 9.87 -4.77 -5.80
C SER A 271 8.63 -3.92 -5.48
N LEU A 272 8.79 -2.64 -5.13
CA LEU A 272 7.67 -1.73 -4.85
C LEU A 272 6.77 -1.48 -6.08
N PHE A 273 7.38 -1.28 -7.25
CA PHE A 273 6.66 -1.10 -8.52
C PHE A 273 6.06 -2.42 -9.04
N GLY A 274 6.78 -3.53 -8.85
CA GLY A 274 6.37 -4.88 -9.27
C GLY A 274 6.26 -5.05 -10.79
N GLY A 275 6.05 -6.29 -11.26
CA GLY A 275 5.82 -6.63 -12.66
C GLY A 275 4.33 -6.81 -12.99
N LYS A 276 4.03 -7.31 -14.19
CA LYS A 276 2.66 -7.59 -14.63
C LYS A 276 2.32 -9.07 -14.40
N PRO A 277 1.24 -9.40 -13.67
CA PRO A 277 0.76 -10.78 -13.62
C PRO A 277 0.20 -11.17 -15.01
N LYS A 278 0.61 -12.33 -15.51
CA LYS A 278 0.19 -12.84 -16.83
C LYS A 278 -0.52 -14.18 -16.67
N HIS A 279 -1.56 -14.40 -17.48
CA HIS A 279 -2.25 -15.69 -17.54
C HIS A 279 -1.88 -16.37 -18.85
N ILE A 280 -1.10 -17.45 -18.79
CA ILE A 280 -0.66 -18.19 -19.98
C ILE A 280 -1.35 -19.55 -19.99
N LYS A 281 -2.29 -19.74 -20.92
CA LYS A 281 -2.96 -21.00 -21.34
C LYS A 281 -3.61 -21.92 -20.27
N ASN A 282 -3.19 -21.88 -19.00
CA ASN A 282 -3.84 -22.41 -17.80
C ASN A 282 -3.04 -22.15 -16.51
N SER A 283 -1.84 -21.55 -16.60
CA SER A 283 -1.01 -21.20 -15.45
C SER A 283 -0.93 -19.67 -15.28
N ARG A 284 -1.11 -19.22 -14.04
CA ARG A 284 -0.93 -17.82 -13.67
C ARG A 284 0.55 -17.59 -13.36
N VAL A 285 1.21 -16.81 -14.20
CA VAL A 285 2.57 -16.34 -13.93
C VAL A 285 2.48 -15.13 -13.02
N ARG A 286 3.09 -15.24 -11.83
CA ARG A 286 3.14 -14.14 -10.86
C ARG A 286 3.84 -12.91 -11.43
N GLY A 287 3.33 -11.73 -11.08
CA GLY A 287 3.97 -10.44 -11.39
C GLY A 287 4.84 -9.90 -10.25
N ASP A 288 4.74 -10.51 -9.06
CA ASP A 288 5.37 -9.98 -7.85
C ASP A 288 6.84 -10.39 -7.73
N LEU A 289 7.65 -9.48 -7.19
CA LEU A 289 9.09 -9.65 -6.97
C LEU A 289 9.36 -9.84 -5.48
N ASN A 290 9.84 -11.02 -5.13
CA ASN A 290 10.26 -11.35 -3.76
C ASN A 290 11.74 -11.00 -3.57
N VAL A 291 12.06 -10.26 -2.51
CA VAL A 291 13.41 -9.85 -2.16
C VAL A 291 13.78 -10.45 -0.80
N LEU A 292 14.94 -11.09 -0.70
CA LEU A 292 15.50 -11.60 0.54
C LEU A 292 16.83 -10.88 0.82
N MET A 293 16.94 -10.24 1.99
CA MET A 293 18.15 -9.56 2.44
C MET A 293 18.87 -10.39 3.51
N VAL A 294 20.08 -10.87 3.21
CA VAL A 294 20.94 -11.62 4.14
C VAL A 294 22.24 -10.85 4.34
N GLY A 295 22.87 -10.99 5.52
CA GLY A 295 24.04 -10.19 5.92
C GLY A 295 24.19 -10.13 7.44
N ASP A 296 25.22 -9.45 7.91
CA ASP A 296 25.55 -9.39 9.33
C ASP A 296 24.54 -8.55 10.14
N PRO A 297 24.38 -8.82 11.44
CA PRO A 297 23.62 -7.95 12.33
C PRO A 297 24.23 -6.54 12.34
N GLY A 298 23.37 -5.51 12.44
CA GLY A 298 23.81 -4.10 12.45
C GLY A 298 23.87 -3.41 11.08
N THR A 299 23.58 -4.10 9.98
CA THR A 299 23.59 -3.56 8.60
C THR A 299 22.31 -2.80 8.19
N ALA A 300 21.58 -2.22 9.17
CA ALA A 300 20.35 -1.44 8.96
C ALA A 300 19.19 -2.14 8.20
N LYS A 301 19.18 -3.47 8.04
CA LYS A 301 18.12 -4.22 7.33
C LYS A 301 16.71 -3.95 7.84
N SER A 302 16.50 -3.95 9.15
CA SER A 302 15.20 -3.67 9.74
C SER A 302 14.74 -2.23 9.49
N GLN A 303 15.66 -1.28 9.26
CA GLN A 303 15.31 0.08 8.85
C GLN A 303 14.80 0.13 7.40
N PHE A 304 15.38 -0.65 6.48
CA PHE A 304 14.83 -0.78 5.12
C PHE A 304 13.41 -1.32 5.14
N LEU A 305 13.12 -2.34 5.95
CA LEU A 305 11.76 -2.89 6.08
C LEU A 305 10.79 -1.84 6.62
N LYS A 306 11.17 -1.08 7.65
CA LYS A 306 10.34 0.01 8.20
C LYS A 306 10.05 1.10 7.17
N PHE A 307 11.02 1.45 6.33
CA PHE A 307 10.83 2.42 5.25
C PHE A 307 9.83 1.91 4.19
N VAL A 308 9.97 0.64 3.79
CA VAL A 308 9.04 0.01 2.85
C VAL A 308 7.63 -0.07 3.44
N GLN A 309 7.50 -0.36 4.74
CA GLN A 309 6.22 -0.35 5.45
C GLN A 309 5.50 0.99 5.34
N ALA A 310 6.25 2.09 5.48
CA ALA A 310 5.68 3.44 5.39
C ALA A 310 5.35 3.88 3.95
N THR A 311 6.06 3.35 2.95
CA THR A 311 5.97 3.78 1.55
C THR A 311 4.95 2.95 0.75
N ALA A 312 4.83 1.65 1.02
CA ALA A 312 3.92 0.79 0.29
C ALA A 312 2.45 1.07 0.67
N PRO A 313 1.51 1.07 -0.30
CA PRO A 313 0.11 1.41 -0.04
C PRO A 313 -0.60 0.41 0.87
N ARG A 314 -0.14 -0.85 0.88
CA ARG A 314 -0.64 -1.91 1.75
C ARG A 314 0.54 -2.77 2.18
N ALA A 315 1.05 -2.55 3.39
CA ALA A 315 2.13 -3.33 3.95
C ALA A 315 1.73 -3.97 5.28
N VAL A 316 2.09 -5.24 5.45
CA VAL A 316 1.94 -5.97 6.71
C VAL A 316 3.32 -6.33 7.21
N TYR A 317 3.63 -5.97 8.45
CA TYR A 317 4.89 -6.30 9.12
C TYR A 317 4.69 -7.47 10.08
N THR A 318 5.50 -8.52 9.92
CA THR A 318 5.51 -9.71 10.79
C THR A 318 6.94 -10.08 11.17
N THR A 319 7.09 -10.65 12.37
CA THR A 319 8.35 -11.17 12.89
C THR A 319 8.19 -12.67 13.11
N GLY A 320 8.86 -13.51 12.32
CA GLY A 320 8.97 -14.94 12.60
C GLY A 320 7.67 -15.77 12.60
N LYS A 321 6.55 -15.28 12.04
CA LYS A 321 5.25 -16.00 11.98
C LYS A 321 4.61 -15.95 10.58
N GLY A 322 4.25 -17.11 10.03
CA GLY A 322 3.76 -17.27 8.65
C GLY A 322 2.30 -16.82 8.40
N GLY A 323 1.47 -16.75 9.45
CA GLY A 323 0.02 -16.48 9.32
C GLY A 323 -0.34 -15.07 8.81
N ALA A 324 0.60 -14.14 8.72
CA ALA A 324 0.35 -12.75 8.31
C ALA A 324 0.21 -12.57 6.78
N LEU A 325 0.54 -13.59 5.96
CA LEU A 325 0.52 -13.49 4.50
C LEU A 325 -0.88 -13.21 3.92
N VAL A 326 -1.93 -13.75 4.54
CA VAL A 326 -3.32 -13.61 4.06
C VAL A 326 -3.80 -12.16 4.15
N LEU A 327 -3.27 -11.38 5.09
CA LEU A 327 -3.63 -9.98 5.28
C LEU A 327 -3.02 -9.05 4.22
N ALA A 328 -1.98 -9.51 3.52
CA ALA A 328 -1.22 -8.74 2.54
C ALA A 328 -1.63 -9.00 1.08
N ASP A 329 -2.86 -9.48 0.81
CA ASP A 329 -3.32 -9.71 -0.57
C ASP A 329 -3.20 -8.44 -1.43
N LYS A 330 -2.50 -8.57 -2.57
CA LYS A 330 -2.08 -7.49 -3.50
C LYS A 330 -1.20 -6.38 -2.89
N GLY A 331 -0.73 -6.58 -1.65
CA GLY A 331 0.17 -5.69 -0.92
C GLY A 331 1.58 -6.25 -0.80
N VAL A 332 2.33 -5.76 0.19
CA VAL A 332 3.68 -6.22 0.53
C VAL A 332 3.66 -6.85 1.92
N CYS A 333 4.20 -8.05 2.05
CA CYS A 333 4.45 -8.67 3.35
C CYS A 333 5.92 -8.52 3.71
N LEU A 334 6.20 -7.95 4.88
CA LEU A 334 7.54 -7.72 5.40
C LEU A 334 7.79 -8.71 6.53
N ILE A 335 8.74 -9.60 6.34
CA ILE A 335 9.12 -10.62 7.32
C ILE A 335 10.51 -10.25 7.84
N ASP A 336 10.59 -9.93 9.13
CA ASP A 336 11.87 -9.82 9.83
C ASP A 336 12.18 -11.11 10.58
N GLU A 337 13.48 -11.35 10.83
CA GLU A 337 14.00 -12.53 11.52
C GLU A 337 13.53 -13.86 10.91
N PHE A 338 13.64 -13.99 9.59
CA PHE A 338 13.23 -15.19 8.84
C PHE A 338 13.85 -16.50 9.37
N ASP A 339 15.05 -16.44 9.93
CA ASP A 339 15.77 -17.59 10.50
C ASP A 339 15.09 -18.16 11.76
N LYS A 340 14.29 -17.36 12.47
CA LYS A 340 13.58 -17.80 13.69
C LYS A 340 12.21 -18.41 13.42
N MET A 341 11.84 -18.62 12.15
CA MET A 341 10.55 -19.22 11.80
C MET A 341 10.55 -20.73 11.99
N ASN A 342 9.43 -21.24 12.49
CA ASN A 342 9.19 -22.67 12.55
C ASN A 342 9.15 -23.30 11.14
N GLU A 343 9.59 -24.55 11.01
CA GLU A 343 9.63 -25.24 9.71
C GLU A 343 8.25 -25.38 9.06
N GLN A 344 7.18 -25.51 9.85
CA GLN A 344 5.79 -25.54 9.37
C GLN A 344 5.32 -24.21 8.76
N ASP A 345 5.78 -23.08 9.32
CA ASP A 345 5.51 -21.76 8.76
C ASP A 345 6.32 -21.55 7.48
N ARG A 346 7.52 -22.12 7.39
CA ARG A 346 8.35 -22.05 6.18
C ARG A 346 7.72 -22.81 5.01
N THR A 347 7.14 -23.99 5.22
CA THR A 347 6.47 -24.76 4.15
C THR A 347 5.23 -24.05 3.61
N SER A 348 4.40 -23.46 4.49
CA SER A 348 3.23 -22.68 4.08
C SER A 348 3.61 -21.39 3.32
N ILE A 349 4.71 -20.72 3.68
CA ILE A 349 5.22 -19.57 2.92
C ILE A 349 5.71 -19.99 1.52
N HIS A 350 6.37 -21.14 1.38
CA HIS A 350 6.82 -21.62 0.07
C HIS A 350 5.64 -21.93 -0.87
N GLU A 351 4.57 -22.53 -0.34
CA GLU A 351 3.33 -22.74 -1.09
C GLU A 351 2.72 -21.40 -1.53
N ALA A 352 2.62 -20.44 -0.62
CA ALA A 352 2.15 -19.09 -0.90
C ALA A 352 2.96 -18.38 -1.99
N MET A 353 4.29 -18.53 -1.95
CA MET A 353 5.21 -17.89 -2.89
C MET A 353 5.11 -18.47 -4.30
N GLU A 354 4.88 -19.77 -4.43
CA GLU A 354 4.82 -20.46 -5.72
C GLU A 354 3.43 -20.39 -6.35
N GLN A 355 2.37 -20.65 -5.57
CA GLN A 355 1.01 -20.78 -6.09
C GLN A 355 0.17 -19.50 -5.92
N GLN A 356 0.67 -18.50 -5.19
CA GLN A 356 -0.10 -17.29 -4.80
C GLN A 356 -1.43 -17.62 -4.09
N THR A 357 -1.60 -18.84 -3.58
CA THR A 357 -2.79 -19.34 -2.89
C THR A 357 -2.37 -20.06 -1.62
N ILE A 358 -3.11 -19.84 -0.54
CA ILE A 358 -2.88 -20.51 0.75
C ILE A 358 -4.23 -21.06 1.22
N SER A 359 -4.28 -22.34 1.61
CA SER A 359 -5.44 -22.89 2.32
C SER A 359 -5.18 -22.83 3.83
N VAL A 360 -6.07 -22.19 4.59
CA VAL A 360 -5.90 -22.05 6.05
C VAL A 360 -7.21 -22.38 6.76
N SER A 361 -7.13 -23.25 7.78
CA SER A 361 -8.17 -23.47 8.77
C SER A 361 -7.64 -23.17 10.18
N LYS A 362 -8.39 -22.32 10.89
CA LYS A 362 -8.37 -22.00 12.34
C LYS A 362 -7.47 -20.85 12.84
N ALA A 363 -7.88 -20.37 14.03
CA ALA A 363 -7.91 -19.00 14.57
C ALA A 363 -6.60 -18.41 15.15
N GLY A 364 -6.57 -17.07 15.24
CA GLY A 364 -5.83 -16.34 16.27
C GLY A 364 -4.83 -15.30 15.76
N ILE A 365 -5.21 -14.02 15.81
CA ILE A 365 -4.50 -12.84 15.31
C ILE A 365 -3.27 -12.48 16.17
N VAL A 366 -2.23 -11.89 15.56
CA VAL A 366 -1.34 -10.92 16.23
C VAL A 366 -1.04 -9.73 15.30
N THR A 367 -1.14 -8.50 15.81
CA THR A 367 -0.91 -7.20 15.16
C THR A 367 0.30 -6.47 15.75
N SER A 368 0.96 -5.59 14.98
CA SER A 368 1.97 -4.65 15.50
C SER A 368 1.74 -3.21 14.98
N LEU A 369 2.14 -2.21 15.80
CA LEU A 369 1.91 -0.77 15.65
C LEU A 369 3.17 -0.01 15.21
N GLN A 370 3.01 1.19 14.63
CA GLN A 370 4.12 2.11 14.28
C GLN A 370 3.98 3.51 14.92
N VAL A 371 5.12 4.21 15.01
CA VAL A 371 5.32 5.61 15.46
C VAL A 371 6.06 6.39 14.36
N SER A 372 5.73 7.67 14.18
CA SER A 372 6.23 8.55 13.12
C SER A 372 7.23 9.59 13.63
N THR A 373 8.31 9.85 12.90
CA THR A 373 9.05 11.13 12.96
C THR A 373 9.58 11.50 11.56
N ALA A 374 9.61 12.80 11.28
CA ALA A 374 9.93 13.39 9.98
C ALA A 374 11.15 14.32 10.07
N SER A 375 11.97 14.41 9.01
CA SER A 375 12.74 15.61 8.67
C SER A 375 13.35 15.58 7.24
N THR A 376 12.96 16.60 6.46
CA THR A 376 13.67 17.43 5.46
C THR A 376 14.80 16.90 4.54
N GLN A 377 14.36 16.55 3.32
CA GLN A 377 14.76 16.99 1.95
C GLN A 377 16.22 17.21 1.50
N THR A 378 16.66 16.26 0.65
CA THR A 378 17.30 16.46 -0.69
C THR A 378 16.80 15.38 -1.69
N HIS A 379 15.56 14.91 -1.51
CA HIS A 379 14.99 13.73 -2.19
C HIS A 379 13.55 14.01 -2.63
N LEU A 380 13.01 13.20 -3.55
CA LEU A 380 11.60 13.28 -3.93
C LEU A 380 10.74 13.19 -2.65
N PRO A 381 9.78 14.11 -2.41
CA PRO A 381 8.99 14.07 -1.19
C PRO A 381 8.30 12.70 -1.08
N PRO A 382 8.34 12.06 0.11
CA PRO A 382 7.86 10.69 0.28
C PRO A 382 6.38 10.54 -0.10
N GLU A 383 5.58 11.60 0.08
CA GLU A 383 4.19 11.64 -0.35
C GLU A 383 4.03 11.59 -1.88
N LEU A 384 4.89 12.28 -2.63
CA LEU A 384 4.88 12.20 -4.08
C LEU A 384 5.36 10.82 -4.57
N LEU A 385 6.36 10.23 -3.90
CA LEU A 385 6.82 8.87 -4.21
C LEU A 385 5.70 7.84 -4.03
N LYS A 386 4.94 7.91 -2.94
CA LYS A 386 3.77 7.06 -2.70
C LYS A 386 2.73 7.22 -3.81
N LYS A 387 2.35 8.46 -4.13
CA LYS A 387 1.40 8.77 -5.22
C LYS A 387 1.90 8.25 -6.56
N TYR A 388 3.20 8.36 -6.83
CA TYR A 388 3.85 7.89 -8.04
C TYR A 388 3.76 6.35 -8.17
N ILE A 389 4.07 5.62 -7.10
CA ILE A 389 3.99 4.15 -7.09
C ILE A 389 2.54 3.69 -7.31
N VAL A 390 1.58 4.32 -6.63
CA VAL A 390 0.14 4.02 -6.80
C VAL A 390 -0.29 4.29 -8.26
N TYR A 391 0.07 5.46 -8.80
CA TYR A 391 -0.23 5.81 -10.19
C TYR A 391 0.36 4.80 -11.17
N ALA A 392 1.64 4.46 -11.04
CA ALA A 392 2.33 3.53 -11.92
C ALA A 392 1.71 2.12 -11.86
N ARG A 393 1.31 1.63 -10.67
CA ARG A 393 0.68 0.31 -10.51
C ARG A 393 -0.75 0.26 -11.05
N THR A 394 -1.50 1.36 -10.96
CA THR A 394 -2.90 1.41 -11.41
C THR A 394 -3.02 1.62 -12.91
N TYR A 395 -2.21 2.51 -13.50
CA TYR A 395 -2.39 2.94 -14.88
C TYR A 395 -1.41 2.31 -15.89
N VAL A 396 -0.24 1.82 -15.45
CA VAL A 396 0.81 1.35 -16.37
C VAL A 396 0.98 -0.17 -16.32
N ASN A 397 0.75 -0.81 -17.46
CA ASN A 397 0.80 -2.25 -17.62
C ASN A 397 1.73 -2.64 -18.76
N PRO A 398 3.05 -2.69 -18.51
CA PRO A 398 4.03 -2.89 -19.56
C PRO A 398 3.85 -4.23 -20.25
N THR A 399 4.07 -4.22 -21.57
CA THR A 399 4.07 -5.40 -22.43
C THR A 399 5.48 -5.67 -22.92
N VAL A 400 5.82 -6.95 -23.06
CA VAL A 400 7.07 -7.36 -23.69
C VAL A 400 6.81 -7.34 -25.19
N SER A 401 7.47 -6.43 -25.92
CA SER A 401 7.33 -6.33 -27.37
C SER A 401 8.08 -7.49 -28.06
N SER A 402 7.66 -7.82 -29.28
CA SER A 402 8.32 -8.82 -30.12
C SER A 402 9.67 -8.37 -30.69
N THR A 403 10.02 -7.10 -30.53
CA THR A 403 11.29 -6.48 -31.00
C THR A 403 12.45 -6.67 -30.03
N LEU A 404 12.23 -7.41 -28.95
CA LEU A 404 13.19 -7.62 -27.88
C LEU A 404 14.27 -8.65 -28.30
N ASP A 405 15.53 -8.39 -27.97
CA ASP A 405 16.65 -9.27 -28.35
C ASP A 405 16.69 -10.56 -27.50
N THR A 406 15.86 -11.54 -27.86
CA THR A 406 15.79 -12.85 -27.19
C THR A 406 17.13 -13.59 -27.22
N ARG A 407 17.92 -13.41 -28.29
CA ARG A 407 19.26 -14.02 -28.45
C ARG A 407 20.22 -13.63 -27.33
N LYS A 408 20.19 -12.37 -26.87
CA LYS A 408 21.06 -11.90 -25.78
C LYS A 408 20.77 -12.66 -24.49
N ILE A 409 19.50 -12.88 -24.18
CA ILE A 409 19.05 -13.61 -23.00
C ILE A 409 19.45 -15.10 -23.08
N GLU A 410 19.31 -15.72 -24.26
CA GLU A 410 19.73 -17.10 -24.48
C GLU A 410 21.25 -17.27 -24.26
N THR A 411 22.06 -16.38 -24.84
CA THR A 411 23.51 -16.40 -24.65
C THR A 411 23.90 -16.19 -23.19
N PHE A 412 23.26 -15.24 -22.51
CA PHE A 412 23.48 -14.96 -21.10
C PHE A 412 23.12 -16.18 -20.22
N TYR A 413 21.96 -16.79 -20.45
CA TYR A 413 21.51 -17.95 -19.70
C TYR A 413 22.43 -19.16 -19.93
N ALA A 414 22.88 -19.40 -21.17
CA ALA A 414 23.82 -20.47 -21.48
C ALA A 414 25.17 -20.28 -20.77
N GLN A 415 25.71 -19.05 -20.78
CA GLN A 415 26.94 -18.71 -20.05
C GLN A 415 26.79 -18.92 -18.54
N LEU A 416 25.66 -18.46 -17.98
CA LEU A 416 25.36 -18.53 -16.56
C LEU A 416 25.16 -19.98 -16.09
N ARG A 417 24.49 -20.82 -16.89
CA ARG A 417 24.33 -22.25 -16.62
C ARG A 417 25.66 -23.00 -16.68
N LYS A 418 26.51 -22.71 -17.69
CA LYS A 418 27.85 -23.30 -17.81
C LYS A 418 28.74 -22.92 -16.63
N ALA A 419 28.76 -21.64 -16.26
CA ALA A 419 29.56 -21.14 -15.12
C ALA A 419 29.15 -21.79 -13.79
N SER A 420 27.84 -21.97 -13.57
CA SER A 420 27.32 -22.58 -12.34
C SER A 420 27.64 -24.06 -12.18
N GLN A 421 27.61 -24.83 -13.28
CA GLN A 421 27.94 -26.25 -13.27
C GLN A 421 29.40 -26.47 -12.85
N HIS A 422 30.31 -25.64 -13.33
CA HIS A 422 31.73 -25.74 -13.00
C HIS A 422 32.07 -25.34 -11.56
N THR A 423 31.27 -24.47 -10.95
CA THR A 423 31.54 -23.94 -9.59
C THR A 423 30.85 -24.71 -8.47
N GLY A 424 29.97 -25.67 -8.80
CA GLY A 424 29.13 -26.37 -7.80
C GLY A 424 28.18 -25.42 -7.06
N ALA A 425 27.84 -24.29 -7.69
CA ALA A 425 26.94 -23.29 -7.14
C ALA A 425 25.47 -23.74 -7.26
N VAL A 426 24.56 -22.97 -6.61
CA VAL A 426 23.11 -23.20 -6.65
C VAL A 426 22.62 -23.34 -8.10
N PRO A 427 21.87 -24.42 -8.44
CA PRO A 427 21.44 -24.67 -9.82
C PRO A 427 20.48 -23.58 -10.30
N ILE A 428 20.79 -22.99 -11.45
CA ILE A 428 19.93 -21.99 -12.09
C ILE A 428 18.81 -22.68 -12.88
N ALA A 429 17.58 -22.44 -12.43
CA ALA A 429 16.34 -22.86 -13.08
C ALA A 429 15.70 -21.75 -13.94
N VAL A 430 14.71 -22.12 -14.74
CA VAL A 430 13.95 -21.22 -15.64
C VAL A 430 13.29 -20.06 -14.89
N ARG A 431 12.93 -20.25 -13.62
CA ARG A 431 12.40 -19.21 -12.71
C ARG A 431 13.28 -17.96 -12.60
N HIS A 432 14.60 -18.08 -12.77
CA HIS A 432 15.48 -16.89 -12.77
C HIS A 432 15.24 -16.03 -14.01
N ILE A 433 15.04 -16.65 -15.18
CA ILE A 433 14.71 -15.92 -16.42
C ILE A 433 13.34 -15.22 -16.25
N GLU A 434 12.36 -15.87 -15.63
CA GLU A 434 11.09 -15.21 -15.34
C GLU A 434 11.26 -14.00 -14.43
N SER A 435 12.12 -14.08 -13.40
CA SER A 435 12.46 -12.95 -12.55
C SER A 435 13.18 -11.83 -13.31
N LEU A 436 14.00 -12.16 -14.32
CA LEU A 436 14.61 -11.17 -15.23
C LEU A 436 13.53 -10.32 -15.90
N PHE A 437 12.55 -10.98 -16.52
CA PHE A 437 11.46 -10.29 -17.21
C PHE A 437 10.58 -9.48 -16.26
N ARG A 438 10.32 -9.99 -15.04
CA ARG A 438 9.60 -9.22 -14.01
C ARG A 438 10.34 -7.95 -13.60
N MET A 439 11.68 -8.00 -13.48
CA MET A 439 12.50 -6.83 -13.17
C MET A 439 12.51 -5.82 -14.33
N ALA A 440 12.59 -6.30 -15.58
CA ALA A 440 12.53 -5.44 -16.76
C ALA A 440 11.16 -4.74 -16.88
N GLU A 441 10.06 -5.45 -16.63
CA GLU A 441 8.72 -4.88 -16.56
C GLU A 441 8.58 -3.86 -15.42
N ALA A 442 9.12 -4.15 -14.24
CA ALA A 442 9.10 -3.22 -13.11
C ALA A 442 9.86 -1.93 -13.43
N TYR A 443 10.97 -2.03 -14.15
CA TYR A 443 11.75 -0.87 -14.58
C TYR A 443 11.02 -0.06 -15.67
N ALA A 444 10.38 -0.71 -16.64
CA ALA A 444 9.53 -0.03 -17.62
C ALA A 444 8.37 0.71 -16.92
N ARG A 445 7.71 0.07 -15.95
CA ARG A 445 6.65 0.67 -15.13
C ARG A 445 7.15 1.87 -14.31
N MET A 446 8.37 1.81 -13.79
CA MET A 446 9.00 2.92 -13.06
C MET A 446 9.14 4.16 -13.95
N HIS A 447 9.37 3.99 -15.25
CA HIS A 447 9.44 5.07 -16.25
C HIS A 447 8.09 5.41 -16.90
N LEU A 448 7.00 4.82 -16.42
CA LEU A 448 5.65 4.93 -17.00
C LEU A 448 5.60 4.53 -18.50
N ARG A 449 6.44 3.58 -18.92
CA ARG A 449 6.45 3.04 -20.28
C ARG A 449 5.53 1.81 -20.40
N ASP A 450 4.80 1.73 -21.50
CA ASP A 450 3.89 0.61 -21.81
C ASP A 450 4.58 -0.56 -22.52
N ALA A 451 5.84 -0.38 -22.95
CA ALA A 451 6.65 -1.40 -23.59
C ALA A 451 8.04 -1.49 -22.93
N VAL A 452 8.56 -2.71 -22.82
CA VAL A 452 9.91 -2.99 -22.31
C VAL A 452 10.94 -2.75 -23.42
N CYS A 453 12.00 -2.00 -23.11
CA CYS A 453 13.12 -1.75 -24.02
C CYS A 453 14.33 -2.66 -23.72
N ASN A 454 15.29 -2.72 -24.65
CA ASN A 454 16.55 -3.45 -24.44
C ASN A 454 17.37 -2.91 -23.25
N ASP A 455 17.33 -1.59 -23.01
CA ASP A 455 17.98 -0.97 -21.83
C ASP A 455 17.44 -1.51 -20.50
N ASP A 456 16.15 -1.86 -20.46
CA ASP A 456 15.49 -2.35 -19.25
C ASP A 456 15.91 -3.79 -18.95
N LEU A 457 16.15 -4.58 -20.01
CA LEU A 457 16.74 -5.89 -19.89
C LEU A 457 18.18 -5.82 -19.39
N ASP A 458 18.98 -4.89 -19.91
CA ASP A 458 20.37 -4.75 -19.51
C ASP A 458 20.51 -4.36 -18.04
N MET A 459 19.63 -3.47 -17.57
CA MET A 459 19.50 -3.17 -16.14
C MET A 459 19.08 -4.40 -15.34
N ALA A 460 18.09 -5.17 -15.81
CA ALA A 460 17.66 -6.40 -15.12
C ALA A 460 18.76 -7.48 -15.07
N ILE A 461 19.56 -7.63 -16.14
CA ILE A 461 20.72 -8.52 -16.19
C ILE A 461 21.79 -8.04 -15.21
N GLN A 462 22.06 -6.73 -15.14
CA GLN A 462 23.01 -6.15 -14.19
C GLN A 462 22.58 -6.40 -12.73
N VAL A 463 21.32 -6.17 -12.39
CA VAL A 463 20.80 -6.43 -11.02
C VAL A 463 20.86 -7.91 -10.68
N MET A 464 20.53 -8.79 -11.63
CA MET A 464 20.62 -10.23 -11.42
C MET A 464 22.07 -10.71 -11.25
N THR A 465 22.98 -10.26 -12.11
CA THR A 465 24.39 -10.67 -12.08
C THR A 465 25.09 -10.16 -10.83
N THR A 466 24.84 -8.91 -10.42
CA THR A 466 25.37 -8.38 -9.15
C THR A 466 24.91 -9.22 -7.96
N ALA A 467 23.61 -9.51 -7.85
CA ALA A 467 23.06 -10.33 -6.79
C ALA A 467 23.64 -11.76 -6.78
N LEU A 468 23.76 -12.39 -7.96
CA LEU A 468 24.34 -13.73 -8.08
C LEU A 468 25.83 -13.74 -7.74
N CYS A 469 26.61 -12.76 -8.19
CA CYS A 469 28.04 -12.65 -7.87
C CYS A 469 28.27 -12.43 -6.38
N ASP A 470 27.40 -11.67 -5.70
CA ASP A 470 27.52 -11.43 -4.26
C ASP A 470 27.17 -12.66 -3.41
N ALA A 471 26.28 -13.54 -3.91
CA ALA A 471 25.93 -14.80 -3.26
C ALA A 471 26.99 -15.91 -3.42
N GLN A 472 27.97 -15.74 -4.31
CA GLN A 472 29.02 -16.75 -4.53
C GLN A 472 30.08 -16.75 -3.43
N LYS A 473 30.73 -17.91 -3.26
CA LYS A 473 31.94 -18.03 -2.41
C LYS A 473 33.01 -17.02 -2.86
N PHE A 474 33.78 -16.52 -1.90
CA PHE A 474 34.79 -15.47 -2.12
C PHE A 474 35.77 -15.77 -3.26
N THR A 475 36.23 -17.02 -3.38
CA THR A 475 37.17 -17.47 -4.44
C THR A 475 36.58 -17.30 -5.84
N PHE A 476 35.33 -17.66 -6.02
CA PHE A 476 34.65 -17.62 -7.32
C PHE A 476 34.08 -16.25 -7.66
N LYS A 477 33.84 -15.40 -6.65
CA LYS A 477 33.35 -14.03 -6.83
C LYS A 477 34.22 -13.23 -7.81
N ARG A 478 35.55 -13.33 -7.71
CA ARG A 478 36.48 -12.65 -8.63
C ARG A 478 36.41 -13.20 -10.05
N GLN A 479 36.29 -14.52 -10.20
CA GLN A 479 36.18 -15.17 -11.50
C GLN A 479 34.88 -14.82 -12.21
N TRP A 480 33.76 -14.83 -11.48
CA TRP A 480 32.44 -14.45 -12.00
C TRP A 480 32.39 -12.98 -12.38
N LYS A 481 32.95 -12.09 -11.56
CA LYS A 481 33.07 -10.66 -11.91
C LYS A 481 33.84 -10.43 -13.20
N LYS A 482 34.88 -11.23 -13.47
CA LYS A 482 35.62 -11.16 -14.74
C LYS A 482 34.79 -11.69 -15.92
N LEU A 483 34.12 -12.83 -15.76
CA LEU A 483 33.30 -13.44 -16.81
C LEU A 483 32.13 -12.55 -17.22
N PHE A 484 31.47 -11.92 -16.25
CA PHE A 484 30.30 -11.07 -16.47
C PHE A 484 30.63 -9.57 -16.47
N ALA A 485 31.90 -9.19 -16.61
CA ALA A 485 32.34 -7.80 -16.57
C ALA A 485 31.59 -6.92 -17.60
N GLN A 486 31.33 -7.47 -18.79
CA GLN A 486 30.59 -6.80 -19.86
C GLN A 486 29.17 -6.38 -19.45
N TYR A 487 28.49 -7.15 -18.60
CA TYR A 487 27.14 -6.84 -18.13
C TYR A 487 27.14 -5.99 -16.86
N LEU A 488 28.23 -6.03 -16.07
CA LEU A 488 28.36 -5.30 -14.82
C LEU A 488 28.73 -3.82 -15.02
N SER A 489 29.50 -3.51 -16.07
CA SER A 489 29.96 -2.16 -16.40
C SER A 489 28.88 -1.25 -17.01
N PHE A 490 27.71 -1.80 -17.34
CA PHE A 490 26.60 -1.05 -17.94
C PHE A 490 26.18 0.13 -17.03
N ARG A 491 26.21 1.36 -17.59
CA ARG A 491 25.79 2.62 -16.96
C ARG A 491 26.45 2.96 -15.61
N GLN A 492 27.66 2.46 -15.35
CA GLN A 492 28.46 3.00 -14.23
C GLN A 492 29.09 4.31 -14.68
N ASP A 493 28.81 5.40 -13.94
CA ASP A 493 29.50 6.68 -14.10
C ASP A 493 30.94 6.52 -13.60
N ASN A 494 31.76 5.91 -14.44
CA ASN A 494 33.18 5.72 -14.20
C ASN A 494 33.97 7.00 -14.52
N THR A 495 33.30 8.11 -14.86
CA THR A 495 33.92 9.40 -15.15
C THR A 495 34.87 9.83 -14.04
N ILE A 496 34.48 9.69 -12.77
CA ILE A 496 35.34 10.03 -11.63
C ILE A 496 36.58 9.13 -11.58
N VAL A 497 36.42 7.82 -11.77
CA VAL A 497 37.51 6.84 -11.72
C VAL A 497 38.47 7.04 -12.90
N LEU A 498 37.93 7.23 -14.11
CA LEU A 498 38.67 7.50 -15.32
C LEU A 498 39.42 8.84 -15.22
N MET A 499 38.80 9.87 -14.65
CA MET A 499 39.45 11.15 -14.41
C MET A 499 40.63 11.02 -13.44
N HIS A 500 40.52 10.19 -12.40
CA HIS A 500 41.66 9.93 -11.50
C HIS A 500 42.82 9.25 -12.24
N ILE A 501 42.55 8.27 -13.10
CA ILE A 501 43.57 7.60 -13.94
C ILE A 501 44.24 8.60 -14.89
N VAL A 502 43.44 9.46 -15.53
CA VAL A 502 43.94 10.49 -16.42
C VAL A 502 44.84 11.45 -15.64
N GLN A 503 44.39 11.96 -14.49
CA GLN A 503 45.20 12.83 -13.63
C GLN A 503 46.52 12.17 -13.19
N GLU A 504 46.50 10.89 -12.80
CA GLU A 504 47.69 10.14 -12.42
C GLU A 504 48.69 10.03 -13.60
N LEU A 505 48.19 9.78 -14.81
CA LEU A 505 49.02 9.72 -16.03
C LEU A 505 49.61 11.10 -16.38
N PHE A 506 48.83 12.17 -16.27
CA PHE A 506 49.32 13.54 -16.46
C PHE A 506 50.37 13.92 -15.41
N GLN A 507 50.22 13.47 -14.16
CA GLN A 507 51.18 13.74 -13.10
C GLN A 507 52.50 12.95 -13.29
N ALA A 508 52.42 11.72 -13.78
CA ALA A 508 53.59 10.94 -14.19
C ALA A 508 54.32 11.57 -15.39
N ALA A 509 53.59 12.04 -16.39
CA ALA A 509 54.17 12.73 -17.54
C ALA A 509 54.82 14.07 -17.15
N TYR A 510 54.20 14.83 -16.24
CA TYR A 510 54.76 16.08 -15.73
C TYR A 510 56.08 15.87 -14.97
N THR A 511 56.13 14.85 -14.09
CA THR A 511 57.37 14.50 -13.36
C THR A 511 58.49 13.99 -14.27
N TYR A 512 58.15 13.37 -15.40
CA TYR A 512 59.12 12.99 -16.43
C TYR A 512 59.69 14.21 -17.16
N HIS A 513 58.84 15.14 -17.61
CA HIS A 513 59.28 16.37 -18.29
C HIS A 513 60.08 17.30 -17.38
N GLN A 514 59.77 17.36 -16.08
CA GLN A 514 60.53 18.15 -15.11
C GLN A 514 61.98 17.65 -14.97
N LYS A 515 62.25 16.35 -15.16
CA LYS A 515 63.61 15.80 -15.18
C LYS A 515 64.39 16.16 -16.44
N ILE A 516 63.70 16.53 -17.52
CA ILE A 516 64.27 16.81 -18.84
C ILE A 516 64.46 18.32 -19.07
N SER A 517 64.04 19.18 -18.14
CA SER A 517 64.25 20.64 -18.19
C SER A 517 63.76 21.32 -19.48
N ALA A 518 62.62 20.86 -20.02
CA ALA A 518 61.96 21.47 -21.19
C ALA A 518 60.81 22.41 -20.77
N PRO A 519 60.56 23.53 -21.48
CA PRO A 519 59.45 24.42 -21.18
C PRO A 519 58.10 23.75 -21.47
N LEU A 520 57.16 23.85 -20.54
CA LEU A 520 55.85 23.19 -20.58
C LEU A 520 54.77 24.18 -21.05
N SER A 521 54.49 24.22 -22.35
CA SER A 521 53.29 24.87 -22.89
C SER A 521 52.12 23.89 -23.01
N GLU A 522 52.38 22.64 -23.37
CA GLU A 522 51.35 21.60 -23.57
C GLU A 522 51.85 20.23 -23.10
N LEU A 523 51.01 19.49 -22.38
CA LEU A 523 51.28 18.09 -22.02
C LEU A 523 50.35 17.18 -22.80
N THR A 524 50.89 16.08 -23.34
CA THR A 524 50.15 15.12 -24.15
C THR A 524 50.22 13.72 -23.54
N VAL A 525 49.09 13.04 -23.41
CA VAL A 525 49.00 11.65 -22.96
C VAL A 525 48.27 10.82 -24.03
N ALA A 526 48.81 9.66 -24.39
CA ALA A 526 48.21 8.78 -25.38
C ALA A 526 46.94 8.08 -24.83
N CYS A 527 45.89 8.00 -25.64
CA CYS A 527 44.66 7.31 -25.24
C CYS A 527 44.87 5.81 -25.01
N THR A 528 45.86 5.21 -25.68
CA THR A 528 46.24 3.79 -25.48
C THR A 528 46.63 3.50 -24.04
N ASP A 529 47.32 4.43 -23.38
CA ASP A 529 47.81 4.27 -22.02
C ASP A 529 46.66 4.37 -21.02
N VAL A 530 45.77 5.34 -21.23
CA VAL A 530 44.51 5.46 -20.46
C VAL A 530 43.67 4.20 -20.63
N LEU A 531 43.53 3.69 -21.84
CA LEU A 531 42.76 2.49 -22.15
C LEU A 531 43.39 1.24 -21.52
N SER A 532 44.72 1.14 -21.48
CA SER A 532 45.42 0.03 -20.83
C SER A 532 45.19 0.01 -19.31
N LYS A 533 45.28 1.17 -18.64
CA LYS A 533 44.96 1.31 -17.21
C LYS A 533 43.47 1.10 -16.96
N ALA A 534 42.59 1.61 -17.82
CA ALA A 534 41.15 1.43 -17.73
C ALA A 534 40.74 -0.06 -17.88
N LYS A 535 41.37 -0.78 -18.81
CA LYS A 535 41.19 -2.24 -18.98
C LYS A 535 41.55 -3.02 -17.73
N SER A 536 42.57 -2.60 -16.99
CA SER A 536 42.95 -3.26 -15.72
C SER A 536 41.85 -3.16 -14.66
N LEU A 537 41.00 -2.13 -14.73
CA LEU A 537 39.86 -1.89 -13.87
C LEU A 537 38.54 -2.44 -14.45
N GLY A 538 38.60 -3.08 -15.62
CA GLY A 538 37.44 -3.66 -16.30
C GLY A 538 36.59 -2.66 -17.09
N ILE A 539 37.11 -1.46 -17.36
CA ILE A 539 36.46 -0.45 -18.18
C ILE A 539 36.92 -0.62 -19.62
N LEU A 540 35.96 -0.84 -20.53
CA LEU A 540 36.22 -1.12 -21.94
C LEU A 540 35.87 0.06 -22.85
N ASP A 541 35.10 1.02 -22.35
CA ASP A 541 34.59 2.16 -23.12
C ASP A 541 35.01 3.49 -22.46
N LEU A 542 35.59 4.37 -23.26
CA LEU A 542 36.09 5.70 -22.87
C LEU A 542 35.26 6.83 -23.48
N SER A 543 34.35 6.53 -24.42
CA SER A 543 33.52 7.56 -25.08
C SER A 543 32.74 8.47 -24.10
N PRO A 544 32.12 7.98 -23.01
CA PRO A 544 31.43 8.86 -22.06
C PRO A 544 32.37 9.75 -21.21
N LEU A 545 33.68 9.53 -21.24
CA LEU A 545 34.65 10.40 -20.58
C LEU A 545 34.84 11.70 -21.37
N TYR A 546 34.97 11.58 -22.69
CA TYR A 546 35.24 12.72 -23.58
C TYR A 546 34.07 13.69 -23.67
N GLU A 547 32.84 13.20 -23.50
CA GLU A 547 31.61 14.00 -23.48
C GLU A 547 31.33 14.64 -22.11
N SER A 548 32.09 14.28 -21.07
CA SER A 548 31.80 14.72 -19.69
C SER A 548 32.26 16.14 -19.41
N THR A 549 31.42 16.92 -18.72
CA THR A 549 31.75 18.30 -18.30
C THR A 549 32.97 18.36 -17.36
N ALA A 550 33.25 17.27 -16.64
CA ALA A 550 34.43 17.15 -15.78
C ALA A 550 35.74 17.10 -16.57
N PHE A 551 35.71 16.62 -17.82
CA PHE A 551 36.86 16.57 -18.71
C PHE A 551 37.24 17.99 -19.18
N GLU A 552 36.25 18.76 -19.62
CA GLU A 552 36.44 20.16 -20.03
C GLU A 552 36.86 21.07 -18.87
N GLN A 553 36.24 20.91 -17.69
CA GLN A 553 36.57 21.71 -16.49
C GLN A 553 38.02 21.56 -16.04
N ASN A 554 38.67 20.43 -16.35
CA ASN A 554 40.08 20.18 -16.02
C ASN A 554 41.06 20.65 -17.11
N GLY A 555 40.58 21.37 -18.14
CA GLY A 555 41.40 21.89 -19.23
C GLY A 555 41.93 20.81 -20.18
N LEU A 556 41.22 19.67 -20.25
CA LEU A 556 41.58 18.55 -21.12
C LEU A 556 40.84 18.64 -22.44
N ARG A 557 41.55 18.43 -23.55
CA ARG A 557 40.96 18.30 -24.89
C ARG A 557 41.33 16.95 -25.48
N TYR A 558 40.36 16.33 -26.14
CA TYR A 558 40.58 15.10 -26.88
C TYR A 558 40.79 15.43 -28.36
N ASP A 559 41.89 14.94 -28.91
CA ASP A 559 42.18 15.03 -30.34
C ASP A 559 41.86 13.68 -31.02
N PRO A 560 40.79 13.62 -31.85
CA PRO A 560 40.37 12.39 -32.50
C PRO A 560 41.34 11.90 -33.59
N ASP A 561 42.08 12.81 -34.24
CA ASP A 561 42.95 12.47 -35.37
C ASP A 561 44.27 11.82 -34.89
N HIS A 562 44.79 12.28 -33.75
CA HIS A 562 46.02 11.77 -33.16
C HIS A 562 45.83 10.79 -31.98
N GLN A 563 44.59 10.57 -31.52
CA GLN A 563 44.27 9.75 -30.34
C GLN A 563 45.04 10.17 -29.07
N MET A 564 45.24 11.48 -28.91
CA MET A 564 45.94 12.08 -27.77
C MET A 564 44.98 12.90 -26.91
N ILE A 565 45.24 12.90 -25.60
CA ILE A 565 44.62 13.82 -24.67
C ILE A 565 45.61 14.95 -24.41
N LEU A 566 45.20 16.16 -24.71
CA LEU A 566 45.98 17.38 -24.52
C LEU A 566 45.54 18.04 -23.22
N LYS A 567 46.51 18.49 -22.42
CA LYS A 567 46.27 19.36 -21.28
C LYS A 567 47.02 20.67 -21.50
N THR A 568 46.26 21.74 -21.63
CA THR A 568 46.78 23.11 -21.66
C THR A 568 46.84 23.64 -20.23
N PHE A 569 47.97 24.23 -19.86
CA PHE A 569 48.19 24.80 -18.51
C PHE A 569 47.76 26.25 -18.40
#